data_AF-A0A3P8RH16-F1
#
_entry.id   AF-A0A3P8RH16-F1
#
_cell.length_a   1.000
_cell.length_b   1.000
_cell.length_c   1.000
_cell.angle_alpha   90.00
_cell.angle_beta   90.00
_cell.angle_gamma   90.00
#
_symmetry.space_group_name_H-M   'P 1'
#
loop_
_entity.id
_entity.type
_entity.pdbx_description
1 polymer ?
#
loop_
_entity_poly.entity_id
_entity_poly.type
_entity_poly.pdbx_seq_one_letter_code
_entity_poly.pdbx_strand_id
1 'polypeptide(L)'
;MPFLFCDTENACRYASRNDYSYWLSTETPMPMNMVSISGEMLKSYISRCSVCETTSNVIAIHSQRTLIPECPRGWESLWTGYSFIMQTGAGAEGSSQPLISPGSCLENFRQVPFIECHGRGTCNYYPDSYSYWLASLDPNNMFGKPIPQTVKKIISRCRVCRKPGHQG
;
A
#
# COMPACT_ATOMS: atom_id res chain seq x y z
N MET A 1 11.42 3.64 15.42
CA MET A 1 11.42 2.18 15.48
C MET A 1 10.26 1.75 16.35
N PRO A 2 9.18 1.14 15.82
CA PRO A 2 7.96 0.88 16.60
C PRO A 2 7.94 -0.47 17.34
N PHE A 3 9.04 -1.22 17.35
CA PHE A 3 9.16 -2.51 18.02
C PHE A 3 10.54 -2.70 18.66
N LEU A 4 10.68 -3.78 19.42
CA LEU A 4 11.93 -4.26 20.03
C LEU A 4 12.00 -5.78 19.86
N PHE A 5 13.16 -6.37 20.11
CA PHE A 5 13.33 -7.84 20.11
C PHE A 5 13.89 -8.30 21.45
N CYS A 6 13.54 -9.52 21.86
CA CYS A 6 14.07 -10.17 23.06
C CYS A 6 14.71 -11.50 22.70
N ASP A 7 15.81 -11.86 23.35
CA ASP A 7 16.50 -13.14 23.17
C ASP A 7 16.15 -14.14 24.28
N THR A 8 16.70 -15.36 24.18
CA THR A 8 16.50 -16.43 25.15
C THR A 8 17.21 -16.21 26.48
N GLU A 9 18.07 -15.19 26.60
CA GLU A 9 18.82 -14.85 27.81
C GLU A 9 18.09 -13.81 28.66
N ASN A 10 16.77 -13.67 28.47
CA ASN A 10 15.91 -12.67 29.12
C ASN A 10 16.35 -11.21 28.87
N ALA A 11 17.08 -10.94 27.80
CA ALA A 11 17.47 -9.58 27.42
C ALA A 11 16.63 -9.08 26.25
N CYS A 12 16.04 -7.88 26.40
CA CYS A 12 15.34 -7.17 25.35
C CYS A 12 16.14 -5.96 24.88
N ARG A 13 16.21 -5.74 23.57
CA ARG A 13 16.99 -4.65 22.95
C ARG A 13 16.11 -3.83 22.02
N TYR A 14 16.15 -2.51 22.21
CA TYR A 14 15.41 -1.54 21.41
C TYR A 14 16.35 -0.82 20.45
N ALA A 15 15.99 -0.75 19.16
CA ALA A 15 16.75 -0.07 18.12
C ALA A 15 18.27 -0.39 18.10
N SER A 16 18.66 -1.58 18.58
CA SER A 16 20.07 -2.00 18.72
C SER A 16 20.52 -2.99 17.63
N ARG A 17 19.74 -3.07 16.55
CA ARG A 17 20.01 -3.87 15.34
C ARG A 17 19.62 -3.08 14.10
N ASN A 18 20.00 -3.60 12.94
CA ASN A 18 19.66 -3.05 11.63
C ASN A 18 18.26 -3.49 11.19
N ASP A 19 17.27 -3.26 12.07
CA ASP A 19 15.87 -3.54 11.78
C ASP A 19 15.22 -2.36 11.05
N TYR A 20 14.12 -2.65 10.35
CA TYR A 20 13.42 -1.72 9.46
C TYR A 20 11.94 -1.57 9.86
N SER A 21 11.34 -0.45 9.49
CA SER A 21 9.89 -0.23 9.51
C SER A 21 9.48 0.51 8.24
N TYR A 22 8.32 0.18 7.69
CA TYR A 22 7.81 0.76 6.45
C TYR A 22 6.49 1.48 6.73
N TRP A 23 6.32 2.65 6.13
CA TRP A 23 5.14 3.50 6.35
C TRP A 23 4.62 3.99 5.02
N LEU A 24 3.29 4.02 4.84
CA LEU A 24 2.71 4.73 3.71
C LEU A 24 3.18 6.19 3.73
N SER A 25 3.50 6.74 2.56
CA SER A 25 4.13 8.06 2.46
C SER A 25 3.27 9.09 1.72
N THR A 26 3.53 10.36 1.98
CA THR A 26 2.83 11.51 1.39
C THR A 26 3.50 11.99 0.10
N GLU A 27 2.81 12.88 -0.62
CA GLU A 27 3.28 13.55 -1.84
C GLU A 27 4.51 14.45 -1.67
N THR A 28 5.02 14.60 -0.44
CA THR A 28 6.24 15.36 -0.18
C THR A 28 7.41 14.80 -1.01
N PRO A 29 8.05 15.64 -1.85
CA PRO A 29 9.14 15.19 -2.71
C PRO A 29 10.37 14.81 -1.87
N MET A 30 11.13 13.84 -2.37
CA MET A 30 12.43 13.50 -1.80
C MET A 30 13.38 14.70 -1.90
N PRO A 31 14.22 14.97 -0.89
CA PRO A 31 15.23 16.02 -0.98
C PRO A 31 16.13 15.81 -2.20
N MET A 32 16.44 16.88 -2.95
CA MET A 32 17.24 16.79 -4.19
C MET A 32 18.63 16.19 -3.99
N ASN A 33 19.19 16.33 -2.79
CA ASN A 33 20.47 15.77 -2.41
C ASN A 33 20.40 14.28 -1.99
N MET A 34 19.22 13.66 -2.06
CA MET A 34 18.95 12.27 -1.69
C MET A 34 19.37 11.92 -0.26
N VAL A 35 19.52 12.94 0.60
CA VAL A 35 19.94 12.77 1.99
C VAL A 35 18.83 12.09 2.78
N SER A 36 19.23 11.20 3.69
CA SER A 36 18.30 10.52 4.58
C SER A 36 17.51 11.51 5.43
N ILE A 37 16.20 11.32 5.46
CA ILE A 37 15.26 12.17 6.19
C ILE A 37 15.26 11.74 7.66
N SER A 38 15.29 12.70 8.59
CA SER A 38 15.32 12.42 10.03
C SER A 38 14.62 13.51 10.84
N GLY A 39 14.36 13.22 12.11
CA GLY A 39 13.79 14.17 13.07
C GLY A 39 12.43 14.73 12.63
N GLU A 40 12.22 16.02 12.87
CA GLU A 40 10.96 16.72 12.60
C GLU A 40 10.56 16.72 11.12
N MET A 41 11.53 16.66 10.20
CA MET A 41 11.26 16.61 8.75
C MET A 41 10.44 15.36 8.38
N LEU A 42 10.54 14.26 9.14
CA LEU A 42 9.79 13.05 8.84
C LEU A 42 8.27 13.26 8.86
N LYS A 43 7.78 14.21 9.67
CA LYS A 43 6.34 14.46 9.83
C LYS A 43 5.62 14.75 8.52
N SER A 44 6.29 15.44 7.58
CA SER A 44 5.70 15.71 6.27
C SER A 44 5.65 14.49 5.36
N TYR A 45 6.50 13.48 5.57
CA TYR A 45 6.60 12.30 4.71
C TYR A 45 5.69 11.14 5.11
N ILE A 46 5.26 11.06 6.38
CA ILE A 46 4.45 9.94 6.88
C ILE A 46 2.96 10.19 6.63
N SER A 47 2.29 9.24 5.96
CA SER A 47 0.85 9.26 5.76
C SER A 47 0.08 9.16 7.08
N ARG A 48 -1.18 9.62 7.06
CA ARG A 48 -2.10 9.56 8.21
C ARG A 48 -3.21 8.56 7.92
N CYS A 49 -3.75 7.95 8.97
CA CYS A 49 -4.88 7.03 8.88
C CYS A 49 -5.95 7.37 9.92
N SER A 50 -7.18 6.93 9.65
CA SER A 50 -8.30 6.98 10.59
C SER A 50 -8.89 5.57 10.70
N VAL A 51 -9.25 5.17 11.91
CA VAL A 51 -9.97 3.91 12.17
C VAL A 51 -11.43 4.26 12.40
N CYS A 52 -12.30 3.73 11.54
CA CYS A 52 -13.74 4.01 11.55
C CYS A 52 -14.52 2.76 11.93
N GLU A 53 -15.58 2.94 12.72
CA GLU A 53 -16.53 1.86 13.05
C GLU A 53 -17.64 1.77 12.00
N THR A 54 -18.11 0.55 11.73
CA THR A 54 -19.25 0.29 10.85
C THR A 54 -20.03 -0.93 11.33
N THR A 55 -21.33 -0.94 11.06
CA THR A 55 -22.26 -2.01 11.45
C THR A 55 -22.23 -3.23 10.51
N SER A 56 -21.43 -3.18 9.45
CA SER A 56 -21.49 -4.14 8.36
C SER A 56 -20.16 -4.27 7.61
N ASN A 57 -20.05 -5.35 6.83
CA ASN A 57 -18.83 -5.68 6.09
C ASN A 57 -18.49 -4.62 5.02
N VAL A 58 -17.18 -4.41 4.89
CA VAL A 58 -16.56 -3.54 3.88
C VAL A 58 -15.57 -4.39 3.08
N ILE A 59 -15.65 -4.32 1.75
CA ILE A 59 -14.80 -5.10 0.84
C ILE A 59 -14.26 -4.22 -0.30
N ALA A 60 -13.13 -4.61 -0.87
CA ALA A 60 -12.64 -4.07 -2.13
C ALA A 60 -13.10 -4.94 -3.33
N ILE A 61 -13.46 -4.29 -4.43
CA ILE A 61 -13.74 -4.89 -5.73
C ILE A 61 -12.72 -4.35 -6.73
N HIS A 62 -12.14 -5.22 -7.56
CA HIS A 62 -11.13 -4.88 -8.55
C HIS A 62 -11.64 -5.16 -9.96
N SER A 63 -11.43 -4.24 -10.90
CA SER A 63 -11.95 -4.40 -12.27
C SER A 63 -11.03 -5.17 -13.20
N GLN A 64 -9.73 -5.27 -12.87
CA GLN A 64 -8.67 -5.67 -13.81
C GLN A 64 -8.74 -4.90 -15.14
N ARG A 65 -9.23 -3.65 -15.09
CA ARG A 65 -9.38 -2.72 -16.20
C ARG A 65 -9.05 -1.30 -15.73
N THR A 66 -8.90 -0.38 -16.66
CA THR A 66 -8.74 1.06 -16.37
C THR A 66 -10.05 1.74 -15.94
N LEU A 67 -11.18 1.03 -16.05
CA LEU A 67 -12.50 1.47 -15.60
C LEU A 67 -12.74 1.10 -14.13
N ILE A 68 -13.42 1.98 -13.40
CA ILE A 68 -13.81 1.75 -12.00
C ILE A 68 -14.89 0.66 -11.97
N PRO A 69 -14.75 -0.39 -11.13
CA PRO A 69 -15.78 -1.41 -11.00
C PRO A 69 -16.99 -0.87 -10.22
N GLU A 70 -18.16 -1.43 -10.50
CA GLU A 70 -19.37 -1.17 -9.73
C GLU A 70 -19.39 -1.99 -8.43
N CYS A 71 -20.06 -1.47 -7.40
CA CYS A 71 -20.31 -2.24 -6.19
C CYS A 71 -21.31 -3.38 -6.46
N PRO A 72 -21.28 -4.47 -5.67
CA PRO A 72 -22.30 -5.51 -5.76
C PRO A 72 -23.71 -4.93 -5.54
N ARG A 73 -24.73 -5.60 -6.09
CA ARG A 73 -26.11 -5.12 -5.97
C ARG A 73 -26.51 -4.91 -4.51
N GLY A 74 -27.02 -3.73 -4.19
CA GLY A 74 -27.45 -3.36 -2.84
C GLY A 74 -26.31 -2.94 -1.91
N TRP A 75 -25.06 -2.83 -2.40
CA TRP A 75 -23.95 -2.27 -1.64
C TRP A 75 -23.75 -0.80 -2.00
N GLU A 76 -23.24 -0.02 -1.06
CA GLU A 76 -22.90 1.39 -1.27
C GLU A 76 -21.39 1.58 -1.48
N SER A 77 -21.02 2.58 -2.27
CA SER A 77 -19.63 2.95 -2.51
C SER A 77 -19.09 3.78 -1.35
N LEU A 78 -17.92 3.43 -0.84
CA LEU A 78 -17.17 4.27 0.11
C LEU A 78 -16.14 5.14 -0.62
N TRP A 79 -15.21 4.53 -1.35
CA TRP A 79 -14.21 5.24 -2.17
C TRP A 79 -13.78 4.43 -3.39
N THR A 80 -13.02 5.07 -4.28
CA THR A 80 -12.43 4.43 -5.47
C THR A 80 -10.92 4.63 -5.47
N GLY A 81 -10.19 3.76 -6.15
CA GLY A 81 -8.73 3.82 -6.14
C GLY A 81 -8.06 2.97 -7.20
N TYR A 82 -6.85 2.55 -6.88
CA TYR A 82 -5.97 1.71 -7.66
C TYR A 82 -5.66 0.42 -6.91
N SER A 83 -5.64 -0.68 -7.65
CA SER A 83 -5.51 -2.04 -7.12
C SER A 83 -4.07 -2.34 -6.69
N PHE A 84 -3.75 -2.13 -5.43
CA PHE A 84 -2.46 -2.39 -4.80
C PHE A 84 -2.41 -3.81 -4.22
N ILE A 85 -1.34 -4.56 -4.51
CA ILE A 85 -1.21 -5.97 -4.11
C ILE A 85 -0.15 -6.16 -3.05
N MET A 86 1.06 -5.67 -3.30
CA MET A 86 2.21 -5.91 -2.44
C MET A 86 3.28 -4.86 -2.64
N GLN A 87 4.22 -4.85 -1.71
CA GLN A 87 5.43 -4.05 -1.77
C GLN A 87 6.63 -4.89 -1.33
N THR A 88 7.80 -4.56 -1.87
CA THR A 88 9.09 -5.10 -1.44
C THR A 88 10.06 -3.95 -1.21
N GLY A 89 10.92 -4.10 -0.20
CA GLY A 89 11.99 -3.15 0.16
C GLY A 89 13.32 -3.87 0.33
N ALA A 90 14.10 -3.46 1.34
CA ALA A 90 15.42 -4.01 1.64
C ALA A 90 15.44 -5.55 1.63
N GLY A 91 16.38 -6.13 0.88
CA GLY A 91 16.56 -7.58 0.76
C GLY A 91 15.47 -8.30 -0.04
N ALA A 92 14.63 -7.57 -0.79
CA ALA A 92 13.44 -8.08 -1.45
C ALA A 92 12.37 -8.65 -0.48
N GLU A 93 12.50 -8.32 0.81
CA GLU A 93 11.48 -8.61 1.81
C GLU A 93 10.29 -7.65 1.66
N GLY A 94 9.09 -8.12 2.00
CA GLY A 94 7.89 -7.39 1.67
C GLY A 94 6.64 -7.89 2.37
N SER A 95 5.52 -7.25 2.03
CA SER A 95 4.21 -7.58 2.57
C SER A 95 3.14 -7.42 1.50
N SER A 96 2.07 -8.21 1.59
CA SER A 96 0.94 -8.16 0.67
C SER A 96 -0.35 -7.70 1.35
N GLN A 97 -1.35 -7.39 0.54
CA GLN A 97 -2.72 -7.07 0.95
C GLN A 97 -3.67 -8.13 0.41
N PRO A 98 -4.60 -8.67 1.22
CA PRO A 98 -5.70 -9.48 0.70
C PRO A 98 -6.52 -8.64 -0.29
N LEU A 99 -6.79 -9.15 -1.49
CA LEU A 99 -7.54 -8.40 -2.51
C LEU A 99 -9.00 -8.08 -2.10
N ILE A 100 -9.53 -8.76 -1.09
CA ILE A 100 -10.85 -8.42 -0.52
C ILE A 100 -10.78 -7.26 0.49
N SER A 101 -9.60 -6.98 1.04
CA SER A 101 -9.40 -5.95 2.07
C SER A 101 -9.49 -4.55 1.45
N PRO A 102 -10.09 -3.56 2.11
CA PRO A 102 -10.02 -2.16 1.67
C PRO A 102 -8.58 -1.65 1.48
N GLY A 103 -7.60 -2.23 2.19
CA GLY A 103 -6.17 -1.90 2.05
C GLY A 103 -5.56 -2.22 0.68
N SER A 104 -6.19 -3.10 -0.13
CA SER A 104 -5.77 -3.33 -1.51
C SER A 104 -6.22 -2.22 -2.48
N CYS A 105 -6.98 -1.22 -2.01
CA CYS A 105 -7.55 -0.17 -2.85
C CYS A 105 -7.10 1.24 -2.42
N LEU A 106 -5.87 1.59 -2.78
CA LEU A 106 -5.30 2.91 -2.49
C LEU A 106 -5.93 3.99 -3.38
N GLU A 107 -6.48 5.05 -2.78
CA GLU A 107 -7.15 6.14 -3.49
C GLU A 107 -6.23 6.85 -4.49
N ASN A 108 -4.97 7.05 -4.09
CA ASN A 108 -3.97 7.74 -4.89
C ASN A 108 -2.89 6.78 -5.39
N PHE A 109 -2.69 6.74 -6.71
CA PHE A 109 -1.59 5.97 -7.28
C PHE A 109 -0.25 6.69 -7.06
N ARG A 110 0.74 5.96 -6.56
CA ARG A 110 2.14 6.41 -6.46
C ARG A 110 3.06 5.26 -6.82
N GLN A 111 4.13 5.54 -7.57
CA GLN A 111 5.06 4.49 -8.02
C GLN A 111 5.74 3.75 -6.85
N VAL A 112 6.00 4.46 -5.75
CA VAL A 112 6.46 3.89 -4.48
C VAL A 112 5.64 4.58 -3.38
N PRO A 113 4.54 3.96 -2.90
CA PRO A 113 3.59 4.59 -1.98
C PRO A 113 4.03 4.51 -0.50
N PHE A 114 5.27 4.11 -0.23
CA PHE A 114 5.80 3.89 1.11
C PHE A 114 7.23 4.41 1.23
N ILE A 115 7.67 4.66 2.47
CA ILE A 115 9.03 5.06 2.83
C ILE A 115 9.64 4.05 3.80
N GLU A 116 10.92 3.74 3.62
CA GLU A 116 11.67 2.83 4.47
C GLU A 116 12.36 3.59 5.60
N CYS A 117 12.19 3.12 6.84
CA CYS A 117 12.74 3.74 8.05
C CYS A 117 13.58 2.75 8.87
N HIS A 118 14.65 3.25 9.47
CA HIS A 118 15.66 2.45 10.18
C HIS A 118 15.66 2.69 11.69
N GLY A 119 16.25 1.75 12.45
CA GLY A 119 16.47 1.87 13.90
C GLY A 119 17.22 3.14 14.32
N ARG A 120 18.15 3.61 13.50
CA ARG A 120 18.94 4.84 13.72
C ARG A 120 18.18 6.16 13.52
N GLY A 121 16.87 6.12 13.30
CA GLY A 121 16.03 7.32 13.17
C GLY A 121 16.06 7.99 11.79
N THR A 122 16.52 7.28 10.76
CA THR A 122 16.57 7.77 9.38
C THR A 122 15.55 7.05 8.50
N CYS A 123 14.94 7.77 7.56
CA CYS A 123 14.10 7.18 6.51
C CYS A 123 14.52 7.65 5.12
N ASN A 124 14.27 6.83 4.11
CA ASN A 124 14.53 7.20 2.73
C ASN A 124 13.68 6.41 1.72
N TYR A 125 13.70 6.85 0.46
CA TYR A 125 13.25 6.07 -0.69
C TYR A 125 14.47 5.45 -1.37
N TYR A 126 14.42 4.14 -1.61
CA TYR A 126 15.53 3.41 -2.21
C TYR A 126 15.17 2.89 -3.61
N PRO A 127 16.13 2.78 -4.54
CA PRO A 127 15.88 2.31 -5.91
C PRO A 127 15.34 0.88 -6.01
N ASP A 128 15.58 0.06 -4.99
CA ASP A 128 15.11 -1.33 -4.85
C ASP A 128 13.74 -1.43 -4.15
N SER A 129 13.11 -0.29 -3.81
CA SER A 129 11.74 -0.25 -3.33
C SER A 129 10.76 -0.41 -4.48
N TYR A 130 10.02 -1.52 -4.50
CA TYR A 130 9.02 -1.82 -5.53
C TYR A 130 7.61 -1.87 -4.98
N SER A 131 6.65 -1.40 -5.78
CA SER A 131 5.23 -1.55 -5.52
C SER A 131 4.56 -2.31 -6.66
N TYR A 132 3.63 -3.18 -6.33
CA TYR A 132 2.99 -4.10 -7.27
C TYR A 132 1.49 -3.85 -7.29
N TRP A 133 0.96 -3.73 -8.51
CA TRP A 133 -0.42 -3.35 -8.78
C TRP A 133 -1.07 -4.36 -9.72
N LEU A 134 -2.38 -4.60 -9.59
CA LEU A 134 -3.09 -5.42 -10.58
C LEU A 134 -3.05 -4.71 -11.93
N ALA A 135 -2.72 -5.46 -12.99
CA ALA A 135 -2.71 -4.95 -14.35
C ALA A 135 -4.12 -4.89 -14.94
N SER A 136 -4.32 -3.96 -15.87
CA SER A 136 -5.44 -3.94 -16.79
C SER A 136 -5.23 -5.00 -17.86
N LEU A 137 -6.18 -5.91 -18.02
CA LEU A 137 -6.11 -7.02 -18.96
C LEU A 137 -7.12 -6.85 -20.10
N ASP A 138 -6.80 -7.40 -21.27
CA ASP A 138 -7.74 -7.55 -22.37
C ASP A 138 -8.60 -8.81 -22.14
N PRO A 139 -9.93 -8.69 -21.95
CA PRO A 139 -10.81 -9.83 -21.75
C PRO A 139 -10.79 -10.83 -22.91
N ASN A 140 -10.46 -10.39 -24.13
CA ASN A 140 -10.42 -11.26 -25.31
C ASN A 140 -9.11 -12.06 -25.41
N ASN A 141 -8.10 -11.75 -24.58
CA ASN A 141 -6.78 -12.36 -24.65
C ASN A 141 -6.26 -12.77 -23.25
N MET A 142 -7.14 -13.20 -22.35
CA MET A 142 -6.77 -13.55 -20.97
C MET A 142 -5.80 -14.74 -20.87
N PHE A 143 -5.83 -15.66 -21.82
CA PHE A 143 -5.00 -16.87 -21.84
C PHE A 143 -3.84 -16.80 -22.84
N GLY A 144 -3.71 -15.68 -23.57
CA GLY A 144 -2.58 -15.46 -24.46
C GLY A 144 -1.32 -15.09 -23.69
N LYS A 145 -0.18 -15.16 -24.37
CA LYS A 145 1.09 -14.67 -23.83
C LYS A 145 0.96 -13.17 -23.53
N PRO A 146 1.23 -12.71 -22.29
CA PRO A 146 1.21 -11.29 -21.95
C PRO A 146 2.14 -10.49 -22.86
N ILE A 147 1.66 -9.33 -23.34
CA ILE A 147 2.44 -8.41 -24.18
C ILE A 147 3.23 -7.48 -23.24
N PRO A 148 4.58 -7.52 -23.25
CA PRO A 148 5.38 -6.63 -22.41
C PRO A 148 5.17 -5.16 -22.80
N GLN A 149 4.96 -4.30 -21.81
CA GLN A 149 4.79 -2.86 -22.01
C GLN A 149 5.49 -2.07 -20.91
N THR A 150 6.08 -0.93 -21.28
CA THR A 150 6.64 0.05 -20.33
C THR A 150 5.72 1.27 -20.27
N VAL A 151 4.58 1.16 -19.58
CA VAL A 151 3.55 2.21 -19.56
C VAL A 151 2.89 2.38 -18.18
N LYS A 152 2.55 3.62 -17.81
CA LYS A 152 1.77 3.94 -16.60
C LYS A 152 0.26 3.65 -16.71
N LYS A 153 -0.25 3.42 -17.93
CA LYS A 153 -1.69 3.42 -18.23
C LYS A 153 -2.41 2.08 -18.05
N ILE A 154 -1.75 1.06 -17.50
CA ILE A 154 -2.30 -0.30 -17.39
C ILE A 154 -2.61 -0.70 -15.94
N ILE A 155 -2.88 0.25 -15.04
CA ILE A 155 -3.17 -0.07 -13.64
C ILE A 155 -4.66 -0.29 -13.47
N SER A 156 -5.02 -1.45 -12.88
CA SER A 156 -6.40 -1.78 -12.54
C SER A 156 -6.96 -0.79 -11.53
N ARG A 157 -8.24 -0.47 -11.71
CA ARG A 157 -9.02 0.30 -10.75
C ARG A 157 -9.73 -0.61 -9.76
N CYS A 158 -10.11 -0.02 -8.63
CA CYS A 158 -10.88 -0.66 -7.59
C CYS A 158 -11.92 0.29 -6.99
N ARG A 159 -12.90 -0.28 -6.30
CA ARG A 159 -13.88 0.43 -5.48
C ARG A 159 -14.04 -0.31 -4.16
N VAL A 160 -14.05 0.43 -3.05
CA VAL A 160 -14.38 -0.11 -1.74
C VAL A 160 -15.86 0.10 -1.50
N CYS A 161 -16.52 -0.98 -1.10
CA CYS A 161 -17.96 -1.07 -0.98
C CYS A 161 -18.33 -1.53 0.42
N ARG A 162 -19.42 -0.97 0.97
CA ARG A 162 -20.02 -1.39 2.22
C ARG A 162 -21.40 -1.98 1.97
N LYS A 163 -21.76 -3.04 2.68
CA LYS A 163 -23.14 -3.54 2.68
C LYS A 163 -23.97 -2.67 3.62
N PRO A 164 -25.01 -1.95 3.19
CA PRO A 164 -25.91 -1.27 4.12
C PRO A 164 -26.47 -2.27 5.15
N GLY A 165 -26.58 -1.86 6.41
CA GLY A 165 -27.30 -2.64 7.41
C GLY A 165 -28.76 -2.78 6.99
N HIS A 166 -29.39 -3.92 7.28
CA HIS A 166 -30.85 -3.99 7.22
C HIS A 166 -31.39 -2.99 8.25
N GLN A 167 -32.06 -1.94 7.77
CA GLN A 167 -33.01 -1.22 8.63
C GLN A 167 -34.14 -2.21 8.86
N GLY A 168 -34.25 -2.71 10.10
CA GLY A 168 -35.42 -3.46 10.54
C GLY A 168 -36.65 -2.56 10.59
#